data_AF-A0A2E0FEJ9-F1
#
_entry.id   AF-A0A2E0FEJ9-F1
#
_cell.length_a   1.000
_cell.length_b   1.000
_cell.length_c   1.000
_cell.angle_alpha   90.00
_cell.angle_beta   90.00
_cell.angle_gamma   90.00
#
_symmetry.space_group_name_H-M   'P 1'
#
loop_
_entity.id
_entity.type
_entity.pdbx_description
1 polymer ?
#
loop_
_entity_poly.entity_id
_entity_poly.type
_entity_poly.pdbx_seq_one_letter_code
_entity_poly.pdbx_strand_id
1 'polypeptide(L)'
;MVEEKELAEKRVFEHKGTKYAVRRPTFDEVIKANEERAKAFNEALQRGDMLRDQLDIELRKRKLWNDDRENRYQLLKSKVIDGDYRLSKGGIKLSEARQLALEMADARAEMVDLLSSRTELDSNTCEGKADTVRFNYLYSACLVYEDSGEPYFENGILDYLVKQNDEVVILGATEFYYLLSNIDDPDSKTVEETFLNEYGFTNEKGQLVDSEGRLIDREGRHLDEQGNFIKWTSDTDFEFVDSEGRPVDKDTGSYSVGFSPFLNDDGDPVELKQKEESKPKPKKRGRPRKKKAEEPALEKNESEGSEVTEEVAAESSE
;
A
#
# COMPACT_ATOMS: atom_id res chain seq x y z
N MET A 1 15.56 38.78 0.48
CA MET A 1 15.18 38.53 -0.93
C MET A 1 14.93 37.04 -1.01
N VAL A 2 13.66 36.63 -1.11
CA VAL A 2 13.33 35.24 -1.37
C VAL A 2 13.49 35.09 -2.88
N GLU A 3 14.45 34.29 -3.33
CA GLU A 3 14.55 33.92 -4.74
C GLU A 3 13.23 33.25 -5.13
N GLU A 4 12.51 33.82 -6.10
CA GLU A 4 11.37 33.18 -6.72
C GLU A 4 11.90 31.91 -7.40
N LYS A 5 11.66 30.75 -6.77
CA LYS A 5 12.07 29.46 -7.32
C LYS A 5 11.22 29.21 -8.57
N GLU A 6 11.88 29.19 -9.73
CA GLU A 6 11.23 28.93 -11.01
C GLU A 6 10.61 27.53 -10.97
N LEU A 7 9.31 27.43 -11.29
CA LEU A 7 8.59 26.16 -11.25
C LEU A 7 9.13 25.23 -12.33
N ALA A 8 9.35 23.96 -11.98
CA ALA A 8 9.75 22.96 -12.97
C ALA A 8 8.66 22.83 -14.06
N GLU A 9 9.07 22.91 -15.33
CA GLU A 9 8.19 22.78 -16.49
C GLU A 9 7.90 21.31 -16.85
N LYS A 10 8.80 20.39 -16.47
CA LYS A 10 8.66 18.94 -16.67
C LYS A 10 9.45 18.13 -15.65
N ARG A 11 9.10 16.86 -15.48
CA ARG A 11 9.87 15.84 -14.74
C ARG A 11 10.21 14.68 -15.68
N VAL A 12 11.45 14.21 -15.62
CA VAL A 12 11.99 13.16 -16.49
C VAL A 12 12.21 11.88 -15.68
N PHE A 13 11.89 10.73 -16.24
CA PHE A 13 12.12 9.42 -15.64
C PHE A 13 12.55 8.41 -16.70
N GLU A 14 13.14 7.30 -16.26
CA GLU A 14 13.66 6.26 -17.15
C GLU A 14 12.98 4.92 -16.84
N HIS A 15 12.63 4.18 -17.90
CA HIS A 15 12.12 2.83 -17.79
C HIS A 15 12.70 1.95 -18.90
N LYS A 16 13.35 0.84 -18.52
CA LYS A 16 13.97 -0.13 -19.45
C LYS A 16 14.90 0.51 -20.50
N GLY A 17 15.63 1.55 -20.12
CA GLY A 17 16.59 2.25 -20.99
C GLY A 17 15.99 3.33 -21.88
N THR A 18 14.67 3.56 -21.82
CA THR A 18 13.99 4.65 -22.54
C THR A 18 13.66 5.77 -21.56
N LYS A 19 13.91 7.02 -21.98
CA LYS A 19 13.59 8.21 -21.19
C LYS A 19 12.23 8.77 -21.58
N TYR A 20 11.45 9.08 -20.57
CA TYR A 20 10.11 9.66 -20.66
C TYR A 20 10.06 10.94 -19.86
N ALA A 21 9.11 11.79 -20.17
CA ALA A 21 8.84 12.97 -19.38
C ALA A 21 7.36 13.22 -19.22
N VAL A 22 7.02 13.85 -18.10
CA VAL A 22 5.73 14.46 -17.87
C VAL A 22 5.92 15.95 -17.82
N ARG A 23 5.19 16.67 -18.68
CA ARG A 23 5.24 18.14 -18.76
C ARG A 23 4.04 18.77 -18.08
N ARG A 24 4.12 20.07 -17.81
CA ARG A 24 2.92 20.82 -17.42
C ARG A 24 1.92 20.86 -18.58
N PRO A 25 0.62 20.81 -18.27
CA PRO A 25 -0.41 20.94 -19.28
C PRO A 25 -0.44 22.37 -19.83
N THR A 26 -0.71 22.47 -21.12
CA THR A 26 -1.02 23.74 -21.78
C THR A 26 -2.36 24.30 -21.32
N PHE A 27 -2.59 25.58 -21.57
CA PHE A 27 -3.85 26.22 -21.24
C PHE A 27 -5.07 25.54 -21.89
N ASP A 28 -4.95 25.14 -23.16
CA ASP A 28 -6.03 24.46 -23.90
C ASP A 28 -6.33 23.06 -23.33
N GLU A 29 -5.30 22.32 -22.92
CA GLU A 29 -5.47 21.03 -22.23
C GLU A 29 -6.17 21.19 -20.88
N VAL A 30 -5.84 22.25 -20.14
CA VAL A 30 -6.52 22.58 -18.87
C VAL A 30 -7.99 22.92 -19.09
N ILE A 31 -8.33 23.68 -20.14
CA ILE A 31 -9.72 23.98 -20.48
C ILE A 31 -10.48 22.68 -20.75
N LYS A 32 -9.98 21.82 -21.65
CA LYS A 32 -10.64 20.56 -22.00
C LYS A 32 -10.78 19.63 -20.80
N ALA A 33 -9.75 19.52 -19.97
CA ALA A 33 -9.80 18.72 -18.75
C ALA A 33 -10.85 19.23 -17.76
N ASN A 34 -11.05 20.55 -17.67
CA ASN A 34 -12.09 21.14 -16.81
C ASN A 34 -13.50 20.92 -17.38
N GLU A 35 -13.66 20.86 -18.71
CA GLU A 35 -14.92 20.47 -19.34
C GLU A 35 -15.27 19.02 -19.02
N GLU A 36 -14.32 18.09 -19.17
CA GLU A 36 -14.51 16.68 -18.80
C GLU A 36 -14.78 16.50 -17.30
N ARG A 37 -14.07 17.27 -16.45
CA ARG A 37 -14.36 17.35 -15.01
C ARG A 37 -15.82 17.74 -14.75
N ALA A 38 -16.31 18.79 -15.42
CA ALA A 38 -17.65 19.30 -15.20
C ALA A 38 -18.73 18.30 -15.65
N LYS A 39 -18.51 17.60 -16.76
CA LYS A 39 -19.39 16.50 -17.20
C LYS A 39 -19.45 15.39 -16.16
N ALA A 40 -18.28 14.87 -15.75
CA ALA A 40 -18.19 13.80 -14.76
C ALA A 40 -18.82 14.18 -13.41
N PHE A 41 -18.62 15.42 -12.96
CA PHE A 41 -19.25 15.94 -11.75
C PHE A 41 -20.79 15.95 -11.88
N ASN A 42 -21.32 16.47 -12.98
CA ASN A 42 -22.76 16.55 -13.20
C ASN A 42 -23.39 15.17 -13.32
N GLU A 43 -22.74 14.22 -13.99
CA GLU A 43 -23.18 12.83 -14.09
C GLU A 43 -23.18 12.15 -12.72
N ALA A 44 -22.12 12.31 -11.93
CA ALA A 44 -22.05 11.78 -10.56
C ALA A 44 -23.19 12.36 -9.70
N LEU A 45 -23.40 13.67 -9.76
CA LEU A 45 -24.46 14.36 -9.03
C LEU A 45 -25.86 13.88 -9.44
N GLN A 46 -26.12 13.73 -10.73
CA GLN A 46 -27.41 13.24 -11.25
C GLN A 46 -27.70 11.80 -10.82
N ARG A 47 -26.68 10.95 -10.68
CA ARG A 47 -26.82 9.59 -10.14
C ARG A 47 -27.03 9.55 -8.63
N GLY A 48 -26.90 10.67 -7.93
CA GLY A 48 -27.04 10.77 -6.49
C GLY A 48 -25.77 10.39 -5.71
N ASP A 49 -24.59 10.51 -6.34
CA ASP A 49 -23.33 10.41 -5.61
C ASP A 49 -23.23 11.53 -4.56
N MET A 50 -22.51 11.26 -3.47
CA MET A 50 -22.36 12.21 -2.36
C MET A 50 -21.43 13.37 -2.75
N LEU A 51 -21.73 14.58 -2.28
CA LEU A 51 -20.80 15.71 -2.35
C LEU A 51 -19.73 15.61 -1.26
N ARG A 52 -18.55 16.18 -1.49
CA ARG A 52 -17.46 16.16 -0.50
C ARG A 52 -17.85 16.81 0.84
N ASP A 53 -18.69 17.85 0.83
CA ASP A 53 -19.19 18.48 2.06
C ASP A 53 -20.14 17.57 2.87
N GLN A 54 -20.91 16.73 2.20
CA GLN A 54 -21.80 15.74 2.80
C GLN A 54 -21.02 14.54 3.36
N LEU A 55 -19.85 14.24 2.79
CA LEU A 55 -19.00 13.14 3.25
C LEU A 55 -18.61 13.31 4.71
N ASP A 56 -18.13 14.48 5.11
CA ASP A 56 -17.71 14.73 6.50
C ASP A 56 -18.86 14.50 7.51
N ILE A 57 -20.09 14.87 7.15
CA ILE A 57 -21.29 14.64 7.97
C ILE A 57 -21.57 13.13 8.07
N GLU A 58 -21.54 12.41 6.95
CA GLU A 58 -21.85 10.99 6.92
C GLU A 58 -20.76 10.15 7.63
N LEU A 59 -19.48 10.52 7.48
CA LEU A 59 -18.37 9.87 8.20
C LEU A 59 -18.53 10.00 9.71
N ARG A 60 -18.93 11.18 10.21
CA ARG A 60 -19.22 11.41 11.63
C ARG A 60 -20.41 10.59 12.09
N LYS A 61 -21.50 10.59 11.34
CA LYS A 61 -22.73 9.83 11.64
C LYS A 61 -22.46 8.32 11.72
N ARG A 62 -21.64 7.79 10.81
CA ARG A 62 -21.24 6.37 10.79
C ARG A 62 -20.10 6.03 11.73
N LYS A 63 -19.55 7.03 12.45
CA LYS A 63 -18.39 6.90 13.35
C LYS A 63 -17.13 6.38 12.63
N LEU A 64 -17.01 6.64 11.33
CA LEU A 64 -15.82 6.34 10.53
C LEU A 64 -14.76 7.44 10.69
N TRP A 65 -15.20 8.69 10.87
CA TRP A 65 -14.37 9.82 11.26
C TRP A 65 -15.11 10.63 12.33
N ASN A 66 -14.85 10.34 13.60
CA ASN A 66 -15.47 11.02 14.73
C ASN A 66 -14.55 12.10 15.33
N ASP A 67 -15.05 12.84 16.33
CA ASP A 67 -14.27 13.86 17.02
C ASP A 67 -13.01 13.31 17.67
N ASP A 68 -13.04 12.09 18.20
CA ASP A 68 -11.85 11.45 18.78
C ASP A 68 -10.75 11.26 17.73
N ARG A 69 -11.13 10.80 16.53
CA ARG A 69 -10.20 10.58 15.40
C ARG A 69 -9.64 11.89 14.87
N GLU A 70 -10.48 12.92 14.73
CA GLU A 70 -10.04 14.27 14.35
C GLU A 70 -9.06 14.84 15.38
N ASN A 71 -9.41 14.77 16.67
CA ASN A 71 -8.54 15.25 17.75
C ASN A 71 -7.21 14.49 17.79
N ARG A 72 -7.23 13.17 17.56
CA ARG A 72 -6.02 12.36 17.45
C ARG A 72 -5.14 12.85 16.30
N TYR A 73 -5.70 13.05 15.12
CA TYR A 73 -4.98 13.58 13.97
C TYR A 73 -4.33 14.93 14.26
N GLN A 74 -5.06 15.87 14.87
CA GLN A 74 -4.53 17.19 15.24
C GLN A 74 -3.41 17.11 16.29
N LEU A 75 -3.52 16.20 17.27
CA LEU A 75 -2.49 15.98 18.27
C LEU A 75 -1.20 15.44 17.63
N LEU A 76 -1.32 14.44 16.75
CA LEU A 76 -0.18 13.86 16.02
C LEU A 76 0.49 14.93 15.15
N LYS A 77 -0.30 15.73 14.43
CA LYS A 77 0.21 16.84 13.62
C LYS A 77 1.00 17.84 14.47
N SER A 78 0.45 18.23 15.63
CA SER A 78 1.13 19.14 16.56
C SER A 78 2.45 18.55 17.05
N LYS A 79 2.48 17.24 17.37
CA LYS A 79 3.69 16.52 17.79
C LYS A 79 4.78 16.55 16.72
N VAL A 80 4.42 16.36 15.45
CA VAL A 80 5.36 16.43 14.33
C VAL A 80 5.91 17.86 14.16
N ILE A 81 5.05 18.88 14.24
CA ILE A 81 5.47 20.29 14.08
C ILE A 81 6.39 20.74 15.23
N ASP A 82 6.04 20.43 16.48
CA ASP A 82 6.91 20.74 17.64
C ASP A 82 8.22 19.96 17.58
N GLY A 83 8.14 18.68 17.19
CA GLY A 83 9.32 17.83 17.02
C GLY A 83 10.28 18.36 15.97
N ASP A 84 9.78 18.81 14.83
CA ASP A 84 10.56 19.44 13.75
C ASP A 84 11.34 20.66 14.27
N TYR A 85 10.65 21.56 14.98
CA TYR A 85 11.29 22.72 15.61
C TYR A 85 12.37 22.32 16.60
N ARG A 86 12.11 21.32 17.46
CA ARG A 86 13.04 20.89 18.50
C ARG A 86 14.26 20.17 17.95
N LEU A 87 14.10 19.29 16.96
CA LEU A 87 15.22 18.62 16.30
C LEU A 87 16.07 19.63 15.52
N SER A 88 15.43 20.55 14.78
CA SER A 88 16.12 21.60 14.03
C SER A 88 16.90 22.56 14.93
N LYS A 89 16.34 22.91 16.09
CA LYS A 89 17.00 23.78 17.07
C LYS A 89 18.14 23.09 17.82
N GLY A 90 18.01 21.79 18.07
CA GLY A 90 18.90 21.03 18.93
C GLY A 90 18.84 21.45 20.41
N GLY A 91 19.91 21.15 21.16
CA GLY A 91 20.03 21.52 22.59
C GLY A 91 19.34 20.57 23.57
N ILE A 92 18.87 19.41 23.11
CA ILE A 92 18.35 18.30 23.93
C ILE A 92 19.35 17.14 23.93
N LYS A 93 19.24 16.20 24.88
CA LYS A 93 20.16 15.04 24.91
C LYS A 93 19.99 14.18 23.67
N LEU A 94 21.08 13.55 23.21
CA LEU A 94 21.04 12.69 22.02
C LEU A 94 20.01 11.55 22.16
N SER A 95 19.91 10.93 23.34
CA SER A 95 18.89 9.90 23.61
C SER A 95 17.46 10.44 23.55
N GLU A 96 17.25 11.67 24.02
CA GLU A 96 15.94 12.35 23.98
C GLU A 96 15.59 12.75 22.54
N ALA A 97 16.57 13.18 21.75
CA ALA A 97 16.40 13.49 20.34
C ALA A 97 16.09 12.23 19.51
N ARG A 98 16.78 11.10 19.76
CA ARG A 98 16.47 9.80 19.16
C ARG A 98 15.03 9.40 19.45
N GLN A 99 14.62 9.47 20.72
CA GLN A 99 13.25 9.13 21.10
C GLN A 99 12.23 10.03 20.41
N LEU A 100 12.48 11.34 20.37
CA LEU A 100 11.61 12.31 19.68
C LEU A 100 11.48 12.01 18.19
N ALA A 101 12.59 11.71 17.49
CA ALA A 101 12.59 11.38 16.07
C ALA A 101 11.78 10.10 15.78
N LEU A 102 11.97 9.05 16.58
CA LEU A 102 11.19 7.81 16.48
C LEU A 102 9.69 8.07 16.67
N GLU A 103 9.36 8.86 17.68
CA GLU A 103 7.99 9.25 17.99
C GLU A 103 7.32 10.13 16.93
N MET A 104 8.09 10.94 16.20
CA MET A 104 7.61 11.71 15.05
C MET A 104 7.30 10.77 13.87
N ALA A 105 8.21 9.84 13.58
CA ALA A 105 8.01 8.83 12.54
C ALA A 105 6.73 8.01 12.80
N ASP A 106 6.50 7.59 14.05
CA ASP A 106 5.28 6.87 14.44
C ASP A 106 4.03 7.74 14.28
N ALA A 107 4.12 9.02 14.65
CA ALA A 107 3.02 9.96 14.47
C ALA A 107 2.66 10.17 13.00
N ARG A 108 3.64 10.26 12.09
CA ARG A 108 3.40 10.34 10.65
C ARG A 108 2.76 9.06 10.10
N ALA A 109 3.27 7.89 10.50
CA ALA A 109 2.70 6.61 10.08
C ALA A 109 1.22 6.50 10.50
N GLU A 110 0.90 6.87 11.73
CA GLU A 110 -0.48 6.88 12.21
C GLU A 110 -1.34 7.93 11.49
N MET A 111 -0.81 9.12 11.22
CA MET A 111 -1.54 10.13 10.42
C MET A 111 -1.89 9.61 9.03
N VAL A 112 -0.97 8.92 8.35
CA VAL A 112 -1.21 8.29 7.05
C VAL A 112 -2.29 7.21 7.15
N ASP A 113 -2.21 6.33 8.15
CA ASP A 113 -3.21 5.29 8.38
C ASP A 113 -4.61 5.90 8.61
N LEU A 114 -4.71 6.92 9.45
CA LEU A 114 -5.97 7.64 9.70
C LEU A 114 -6.56 8.18 8.39
N LEU A 115 -5.75 8.88 7.59
CA LEU A 115 -6.19 9.52 6.36
C LEU A 115 -6.54 8.54 5.24
N SER A 116 -5.91 7.35 5.19
CA SER A 116 -6.11 6.37 4.11
C SER A 116 -7.60 6.07 3.85
N SER A 117 -8.32 5.71 4.92
CA SER A 117 -9.76 5.42 4.89
C SER A 117 -10.61 6.60 4.46
N ARG A 118 -10.19 7.83 4.79
CA ARG A 118 -10.91 9.05 4.39
C ARG A 118 -10.70 9.34 2.92
N THR A 119 -9.48 9.21 2.40
CA THR A 119 -9.16 9.42 0.99
C THR A 119 -9.87 8.41 0.09
N GLU A 120 -9.98 7.15 0.50
CA GLU A 120 -10.76 6.16 -0.26
C GLU A 120 -12.24 6.55 -0.38
N LEU A 121 -12.84 7.04 0.70
CA LEU A 121 -14.23 7.49 0.69
C LEU A 121 -14.41 8.80 -0.10
N ASP A 122 -13.44 9.72 -0.01
CA ASP A 122 -13.41 10.95 -0.81
C ASP A 122 -13.39 10.66 -2.32
N SER A 123 -12.66 9.62 -2.75
CA SER A 123 -12.59 9.22 -4.16
C SER A 123 -13.96 8.85 -4.76
N ASN A 124 -14.94 8.49 -3.91
CA ASN A 124 -16.28 8.11 -4.33
C ASN A 124 -17.26 9.29 -4.41
N THR A 125 -16.87 10.48 -3.95
CA THR A 125 -17.68 11.70 -4.03
C THR A 125 -17.78 12.20 -5.48
N CYS A 126 -18.73 13.11 -5.74
CA CYS A 126 -18.85 13.78 -7.03
C CYS A 126 -17.53 14.46 -7.42
N GLU A 127 -16.92 15.18 -6.49
CA GLU A 127 -15.64 15.86 -6.65
C GLU A 127 -14.50 14.87 -6.85
N GLY A 128 -14.39 13.81 -6.05
CA GLY A 128 -13.33 12.80 -6.17
C GLY A 128 -13.34 12.10 -7.53
N LYS A 129 -14.51 11.72 -8.02
CA LYS A 129 -14.69 11.13 -9.37
C LYS A 129 -14.32 12.13 -10.47
N ALA A 130 -14.78 13.37 -10.35
CA ALA A 130 -14.49 14.42 -11.31
C ALA A 130 -13.00 14.84 -11.32
N ASP A 131 -12.37 14.91 -10.15
CA ASP A 131 -10.94 15.14 -9.96
C ASP A 131 -10.13 14.04 -10.66
N THR A 132 -10.55 12.78 -10.51
CA THR A 132 -9.93 11.63 -11.17
C THR A 132 -10.01 11.71 -12.69
N VAL A 133 -11.18 12.03 -13.24
CA VAL A 133 -11.36 12.22 -14.70
C VAL A 133 -10.47 13.34 -15.22
N ARG A 134 -10.43 14.47 -14.52
CA ARG A 134 -9.58 15.60 -14.88
C ARG A 134 -8.09 15.21 -14.87
N PHE A 135 -7.64 14.54 -13.82
CA PHE A 135 -6.26 14.10 -13.70
C PHE A 135 -5.89 13.16 -14.85
N ASN A 136 -6.72 12.14 -15.10
CA ASN A 136 -6.49 11.16 -16.17
C ASN A 136 -6.42 11.83 -17.54
N TYR A 137 -7.30 12.79 -17.83
CA TYR A 137 -7.27 13.55 -19.08
C TYR A 137 -5.95 14.31 -19.22
N LEU A 138 -5.58 15.11 -18.22
CA LEU A 138 -4.34 15.89 -18.26
C LEU A 138 -3.12 14.99 -18.39
N TYR A 139 -3.06 13.92 -17.60
CA TYR A 139 -1.95 12.98 -17.64
C TYR A 139 -1.81 12.32 -19.02
N SER A 140 -2.93 11.90 -19.63
CA SER A 140 -2.94 11.32 -20.97
C SER A 140 -2.41 12.28 -22.06
N ALA A 141 -2.49 13.59 -21.84
CA ALA A 141 -1.95 14.60 -22.76
C ALA A 141 -0.49 14.98 -22.46
N CYS A 142 -0.02 14.74 -21.23
CA CYS A 142 1.25 15.28 -20.73
C CYS A 142 2.40 14.27 -20.66
N LEU A 143 2.13 12.97 -20.76
CA LEU A 143 3.17 11.96 -20.87
C LEU A 143 3.75 11.92 -22.28
N VAL A 144 5.06 12.14 -22.41
CA VAL A 144 5.79 12.21 -23.68
C VAL A 144 7.08 11.38 -23.63
N TYR A 145 7.61 11.04 -24.79
CA TYR A 145 9.00 10.57 -24.91
C TYR A 145 9.95 11.77 -24.74
N GLU A 146 10.97 11.64 -23.88
CA GLU A 146 11.84 12.78 -23.57
C GLU A 146 12.66 13.25 -24.79
N ASP A 147 13.14 12.30 -25.61
CA ASP A 147 14.03 12.61 -26.72
C ASP A 147 13.32 13.32 -27.88
N SER A 148 12.06 12.96 -28.16
CA SER A 148 11.29 13.52 -29.28
C SER A 148 10.26 14.57 -28.87
N GLY A 149 9.82 14.55 -27.60
CA GLY A 149 8.68 15.34 -27.13
C GLY A 149 7.32 14.86 -27.64
N GLU A 150 7.29 13.75 -28.40
CA GLU A 150 6.06 13.18 -28.95
C GLU A 150 5.19 12.57 -27.83
N PRO A 151 3.84 12.69 -27.91
CA PRO A 151 2.94 12.08 -26.96
C PRO A 151 3.14 10.56 -26.84
N TYR A 152 3.11 10.04 -25.62
CA TYR A 152 3.11 8.60 -25.39
C TYR A 152 1.77 7.96 -25.77
N PHE A 153 0.69 8.73 -25.62
CA PHE A 153 -0.67 8.34 -25.97
C PHE A 153 -1.09 9.06 -27.27
N GLU A 154 -0.93 8.39 -28.41
CA GLU A 154 -1.25 8.97 -29.73
C GLU A 154 -2.73 9.36 -29.84
N ASN A 155 -3.63 8.56 -29.28
CA ASN A 155 -5.06 8.83 -29.22
C ASN A 155 -5.51 9.42 -27.86
N GLY A 156 -4.57 9.97 -27.09
CA GLY A 156 -4.81 10.60 -25.79
C GLY A 156 -5.50 9.66 -24.80
N ILE A 157 -6.62 10.11 -24.23
CA ILE A 157 -7.32 9.40 -23.15
C ILE A 157 -7.74 7.98 -23.52
N LEU A 158 -8.07 7.69 -24.79
CA LEU A 158 -8.48 6.35 -25.22
C LEU A 158 -7.34 5.33 -25.07
N ASP A 159 -6.12 5.73 -25.41
CA ASP A 159 -4.94 4.86 -25.25
C ASP A 159 -4.59 4.69 -23.78
N TYR A 160 -4.75 5.74 -22.97
CA TYR A 160 -4.55 5.66 -21.52
C TYR A 160 -5.45 4.61 -20.87
N LEU A 161 -6.75 4.61 -21.20
CA LEU A 161 -7.74 3.71 -20.61
C LEU A 161 -7.40 2.23 -20.84
N VAL A 162 -6.73 1.88 -21.94
CA VAL A 162 -6.32 0.49 -22.23
C VAL A 162 -4.91 0.14 -21.73
N LYS A 163 -4.11 1.15 -21.33
CA LYS A 163 -2.72 0.99 -20.86
C LYS A 163 -2.53 1.33 -19.38
N GLN A 164 -3.60 1.42 -18.58
CA GLN A 164 -3.52 1.86 -17.16
C GLN A 164 -2.56 1.02 -16.29
N ASN A 165 -2.37 -0.25 -16.65
CA ASN A 165 -1.50 -1.18 -15.91
C ASN A 165 -0.07 -1.26 -16.48
N ASP A 166 0.28 -0.45 -17.46
CA ASP A 166 1.63 -0.38 -18.01
C ASP A 166 2.57 0.30 -17.01
N GLU A 167 3.76 -0.28 -16.79
CA GLU A 167 4.74 0.21 -15.82
C GLU A 167 5.18 1.66 -16.09
N VAL A 168 5.33 2.06 -17.36
CA VAL A 168 5.65 3.44 -17.75
C VAL A 168 4.51 4.37 -17.36
N VAL A 169 3.27 3.92 -17.57
CA VAL A 169 2.07 4.70 -17.27
C VAL A 169 1.92 4.90 -15.76
N ILE A 170 2.22 3.89 -14.95
CA ILE A 170 2.18 3.98 -13.48
C ILE A 170 3.29 4.93 -12.98
N LEU A 171 4.53 4.75 -13.44
CA LEU A 171 5.65 5.60 -13.05
C LEU A 171 5.42 7.07 -13.45
N GLY A 172 4.97 7.31 -14.68
CA GLY A 172 4.68 8.66 -15.15
C GLY A 172 3.54 9.33 -14.39
N ALA A 173 2.54 8.58 -13.93
CA ALA A 173 1.42 9.17 -13.17
C ALA A 173 1.91 9.73 -11.82
N THR A 174 2.83 9.00 -11.17
CA THR A 174 3.52 9.44 -9.95
C THR A 174 4.33 10.72 -10.20
N GLU A 175 5.16 10.75 -11.24
CA GLU A 175 5.93 11.95 -11.59
C GLU A 175 5.03 13.13 -11.94
N PHE A 176 3.90 12.88 -12.61
CA PHE A 176 2.96 13.92 -12.98
C PHE A 176 2.27 14.51 -11.75
N TYR A 177 1.91 13.66 -10.79
CA TYR A 177 1.39 14.10 -9.50
C TYR A 177 2.38 15.01 -8.76
N TYR A 178 3.67 14.64 -8.72
CA TYR A 178 4.71 15.48 -8.10
C TYR A 178 4.88 16.83 -8.82
N LEU A 179 4.87 16.81 -10.15
CA LEU A 179 4.93 18.03 -10.97
C LEU A 179 3.77 18.98 -10.67
N LEU A 180 2.53 18.47 -10.64
CA LEU A 180 1.34 19.29 -10.38
C LEU A 180 1.25 19.77 -8.93
N SER A 181 1.79 19.00 -7.98
CA SER A 181 1.83 19.34 -6.56
C SER A 181 2.99 20.26 -6.19
N ASN A 182 3.86 20.61 -7.16
CA ASN A 182 5.10 21.37 -6.94
C ASN A 182 6.00 20.72 -5.87
N ILE A 183 6.02 19.38 -5.85
CA ILE A 183 6.93 18.61 -5.02
C ILE A 183 8.24 18.50 -5.80
N ASP A 184 9.26 19.23 -5.35
CA ASP A 184 10.56 19.24 -6.01
C ASP A 184 11.31 17.93 -5.81
N ASP A 185 11.41 17.49 -4.56
CA ASP A 185 12.10 16.28 -4.16
C ASP A 185 11.14 15.35 -3.41
N PRO A 186 10.49 14.40 -4.11
CA PRO A 186 9.60 13.44 -3.46
C PRO A 186 10.33 12.50 -2.50
N ASP A 187 11.64 12.36 -2.67
CA ASP A 187 12.51 11.54 -1.82
C ASP A 187 13.16 12.38 -0.69
N SER A 188 12.72 13.65 -0.53
CA SER A 188 13.25 14.51 0.53
C SER A 188 12.98 13.88 1.88
N LYS A 189 14.08 13.58 2.59
CA LYS A 189 14.02 13.01 3.93
C LYS A 189 13.36 14.00 4.88
N THR A 190 12.52 13.47 5.75
CA THR A 190 11.97 14.22 6.87
C THR A 190 13.09 14.65 7.84
N VAL A 191 12.81 15.63 8.71
CA VAL A 191 13.79 16.11 9.70
C VAL A 191 14.19 14.98 10.65
N GLU A 192 13.25 14.14 11.05
CA GLU A 192 13.51 12.97 11.89
C GLU A 192 14.35 11.90 11.18
N GLU A 193 14.12 11.61 9.89
CA GLU A 193 14.93 10.65 9.13
C GLU A 193 16.35 11.16 8.90
N THR A 194 16.47 12.46 8.60
CA THR A 194 17.77 13.14 8.45
C THR A 194 18.54 13.05 9.76
N PHE A 195 17.91 13.41 10.89
CA PHE A 195 18.51 13.30 12.21
C PHE A 195 18.93 11.85 12.54
N LEU A 196 18.05 10.87 12.33
CA LEU A 196 18.36 9.47 12.63
C LEU A 196 19.55 8.97 11.82
N ASN A 197 19.65 9.38 10.55
CA ASN A 197 20.75 8.98 9.68
C ASN A 197 22.07 9.68 10.03
N GLU A 198 22.06 11.00 10.24
CA GLU A 198 23.25 11.79 10.56
C GLU A 198 23.93 11.35 11.87
N TYR A 199 23.13 10.88 12.84
CA TYR A 199 23.64 10.41 14.13
C TYR A 199 23.83 8.88 14.19
N GLY A 200 23.74 8.19 13.05
CA GLY A 200 24.07 6.77 12.94
C GLY A 200 23.05 5.83 13.62
N PHE A 201 21.82 6.28 13.82
CA PHE A 201 20.74 5.43 14.32
C PHE A 201 20.08 4.59 13.24
N THR A 202 20.30 4.93 11.97
CA THR A 202 19.84 4.17 10.81
C THR A 202 20.95 3.88 9.81
N ASN A 203 20.83 2.76 9.12
CA ASN A 203 21.69 2.44 7.98
C ASN A 203 21.27 3.22 6.71
N GLU A 204 21.97 3.01 5.59
CA GLU A 204 21.68 3.66 4.30
C GLU A 204 20.27 3.36 3.77
N LYS A 205 19.68 2.23 4.19
CA LYS A 205 18.31 1.82 3.84
C LYS A 205 17.25 2.38 4.80
N GLY A 206 17.65 3.22 5.77
CA GLY A 206 16.76 3.80 6.77
C GLY A 206 16.34 2.83 7.90
N GLN A 207 16.97 1.66 7.99
CA GLN A 207 16.64 0.67 9.03
C GLN A 207 17.40 0.99 10.32
N LEU A 208 16.76 0.81 11.47
CA LEU A 208 17.37 1.09 12.78
C LEU A 208 18.53 0.14 13.05
N VAL A 209 19.60 0.70 13.61
CA VAL A 209 20.80 -0.04 13.99
C VAL A 209 21.24 0.30 15.40
N ASP A 210 21.93 -0.65 16.03
CA ASP A 210 22.67 -0.41 17.27
C ASP A 210 24.03 0.29 17.01
N SER A 211 24.80 0.49 18.07
CA SER A 211 26.13 1.14 17.98
C SER A 211 27.16 0.36 17.16
N GLU A 212 26.92 -0.92 16.89
CA GLU A 212 27.77 -1.77 16.06
C GLU A 212 27.24 -1.88 14.62
N GLY A 213 26.14 -1.18 14.29
CA GLY A 213 25.53 -1.20 12.98
C GLY A 213 24.63 -2.42 12.74
N ARG A 214 24.29 -3.18 13.78
CA ARG A 214 23.41 -4.36 13.67
C ARG A 214 21.95 -3.95 13.71
N LEU A 215 21.11 -4.60 12.91
CA LEU A 215 19.68 -4.28 12.82
C LEU A 215 19.00 -4.49 14.17
N ILE A 216 18.18 -3.51 14.55
CA ILE A 216 17.35 -3.55 15.75
C ILE A 216 15.94 -3.04 15.44
N ASP A 217 14.98 -3.41 16.28
CA ASP A 217 13.65 -2.81 16.28
C ASP A 217 13.55 -1.53 17.14
N ARG A 218 12.34 -1.06 17.38
CA ARG A 218 12.05 0.13 18.18
C ARG A 218 12.40 -0.05 19.66
N GLU A 219 12.27 -1.28 20.16
CA GLU A 219 12.61 -1.67 21.53
C GLU A 219 14.12 -1.96 21.71
N GLY A 220 14.89 -2.03 20.62
CA GLY A 220 16.32 -2.33 20.63
C GLY A 220 16.65 -3.82 20.59
N ARG A 221 15.69 -4.69 20.24
CA ARG A 221 15.90 -6.12 20.02
C ARG A 221 16.51 -6.34 18.64
N HIS A 222 17.47 -7.25 18.55
CA HIS A 222 18.17 -7.54 17.30
C HIS A 222 17.31 -8.29 16.29
N LEU A 223 17.50 -7.95 15.02
CA LEU A 223 16.83 -8.55 13.88
C LEU A 223 17.86 -9.10 12.88
N ASP A 224 17.50 -10.18 12.18
CA ASP A 224 18.20 -10.58 10.95
C ASP A 224 17.76 -9.75 9.74
N GLU A 225 18.34 -10.02 8.56
CA GLU A 225 18.00 -9.33 7.31
C GLU A 225 16.56 -9.58 6.83
N GLN A 226 15.94 -10.67 7.31
CA GLN A 226 14.56 -11.05 6.99
C GLN A 226 13.56 -10.49 8.03
N GLY A 227 14.03 -9.81 9.08
CA GLY A 227 13.21 -9.24 10.15
C GLY A 227 12.82 -10.20 11.27
N ASN A 228 13.47 -11.37 11.37
CA ASN A 228 13.27 -12.30 12.49
C ASN A 228 14.07 -11.83 13.72
N PHE A 229 13.51 -12.05 14.91
CA PHE A 229 14.24 -11.77 16.14
C PHE A 229 15.40 -12.74 16.33
N ILE A 230 16.55 -12.16 16.66
CA ILE A 230 17.77 -12.90 16.93
C ILE A 230 18.39 -12.46 18.25
N LYS A 231 19.19 -13.34 18.82
CA LYS A 231 20.05 -13.04 19.96
C LYS A 231 21.47 -13.41 19.60
N TRP A 232 22.35 -12.42 19.57
CA TRP A 232 23.78 -12.63 19.34
C TRP A 232 24.38 -13.43 20.50
N THR A 233 25.07 -14.51 20.15
CA THR A 233 25.83 -15.35 21.08
C THR A 233 27.34 -15.11 20.95
N SER A 234 27.78 -14.61 19.80
CA SER A 234 29.14 -14.12 19.52
C SER A 234 29.10 -12.95 18.52
N ASP A 235 30.26 -12.44 18.09
CA ASP A 235 30.35 -11.40 17.06
C ASP A 235 29.83 -11.87 15.68
N THR A 236 29.79 -13.19 15.45
CA THR A 236 29.40 -13.79 14.17
C THR A 236 28.23 -14.76 14.27
N ASP A 237 27.89 -15.22 15.48
CA ASP A 237 26.88 -16.24 15.71
C ASP A 237 25.68 -15.68 16.47
N PHE A 238 24.50 -16.15 16.12
CA PHE A 238 23.24 -15.79 16.77
C PHE A 238 22.28 -16.99 16.81
N GLU A 239 21.33 -16.91 17.73
CA GLU A 239 20.20 -17.84 17.84
C GLU A 239 18.91 -17.12 17.48
N PHE A 240 17.97 -17.83 16.85
CA PHE A 240 16.62 -17.30 16.63
C PHE A 240 15.85 -17.30 17.94
N VAL A 241 15.16 -16.21 18.21
CA VAL A 241 14.34 -16.05 19.40
C VAL A 241 12.96 -15.53 19.02
N ASP A 242 12.00 -15.63 19.93
CA ASP A 242 10.71 -14.95 19.79
C ASP A 242 10.79 -13.49 20.31
N SER A 243 9.65 -12.79 20.32
CA SER A 243 9.55 -11.40 20.78
C SER A 243 9.94 -11.20 22.25
N GLU A 244 9.92 -12.28 23.06
CA GLU A 244 10.28 -12.29 24.48
C GLU A 244 11.73 -12.78 24.70
N GLY A 245 12.46 -13.10 23.62
CA GLY A 245 13.83 -13.60 23.69
C GLY A 245 13.95 -15.10 24.00
N ARG A 246 12.87 -15.89 23.85
CA ARG A 246 12.89 -17.36 24.03
C ARG A 246 13.39 -18.04 22.75
N PRO A 247 14.28 -19.04 22.83
CA PRO A 247 14.83 -19.72 21.65
C PRO A 247 13.75 -20.39 20.80
N VAL A 248 13.83 -20.21 19.50
CA VAL A 248 12.95 -20.85 18.51
C VAL A 248 13.77 -21.49 17.40
N ASP A 249 13.23 -22.55 16.83
CA ASP A 249 13.77 -23.19 15.64
C ASP A 249 13.43 -22.35 14.39
N LYS A 250 14.42 -22.11 13.54
CA LYS A 250 14.30 -21.24 12.36
C LYS A 250 13.24 -21.72 11.37
N ASP A 251 13.19 -23.03 11.13
CA ASP A 251 12.40 -23.60 10.04
C ASP A 251 10.93 -23.82 10.46
N THR A 252 10.73 -24.18 11.73
CA THR A 252 9.40 -24.53 12.25
C THR A 252 8.76 -23.43 13.09
N GLY A 253 9.53 -22.46 13.58
CA GLY A 253 9.08 -21.45 14.54
C GLY A 253 8.68 -22.03 15.91
N SER A 254 8.97 -23.31 16.15
CA SER A 254 8.65 -23.97 17.42
C SER A 254 9.70 -23.62 18.48
N TYR A 255 9.28 -23.58 19.74
CA TYR A 255 10.21 -23.35 20.84
C TYR A 255 11.30 -24.43 20.86
N SER A 256 12.57 -23.99 20.84
CA SER A 256 13.72 -24.88 20.97
C SER A 256 13.96 -25.21 22.44
N VAL A 257 12.99 -25.89 23.06
CA VAL A 257 13.02 -26.31 24.46
C VAL A 257 13.05 -27.83 24.59
N GLY A 258 13.83 -28.34 25.54
CA GLY A 258 13.81 -29.76 25.88
C GLY A 258 12.45 -30.15 26.47
N PHE A 259 11.80 -31.18 25.92
CA PHE A 259 10.56 -31.71 26.48
C PHE A 259 10.83 -32.28 27.89
N SER A 260 10.06 -31.79 28.87
CA SER A 260 9.93 -32.42 30.19
C SER A 260 8.53 -33.00 30.31
N PRO A 261 8.35 -34.19 30.92
CA PRO A 261 7.03 -34.75 31.14
C PRO A 261 6.19 -33.79 32.00
N PHE A 262 4.90 -33.70 31.68
CA PHE A 262 3.96 -32.99 32.55
C PHE A 262 3.89 -33.70 33.89
N LEU A 263 3.72 -32.95 34.98
CA LEU A 263 3.57 -33.50 36.33
C LEU A 263 2.08 -33.65 36.66
N ASN A 264 1.73 -34.65 37.47
CA ASN A 264 0.38 -34.79 38.04
C ASN A 264 0.20 -33.81 39.22
N ASP A 265 -0.99 -33.81 39.83
CA ASP A 265 -1.31 -32.92 40.96
C ASP A 265 -0.46 -33.20 42.22
N ASP A 266 0.16 -34.38 42.30
CA ASP A 266 1.09 -34.78 43.37
C ASP A 266 2.56 -34.42 43.05
N GLY A 267 2.84 -33.90 41.85
CA GLY A 267 4.18 -33.50 41.40
C GLY A 267 4.99 -34.59 40.68
N ASP A 268 4.38 -35.75 40.40
CA ASP A 268 5.02 -36.87 39.71
C ASP A 268 4.85 -36.82 38.18
N PRO A 269 5.86 -37.22 37.37
CA PRO A 269 5.75 -37.26 35.91
C PRO A 269 4.60 -38.13 35.39
N VAL A 270 3.79 -37.58 34.48
CA VAL A 270 2.73 -38.26 33.74
C VAL A 270 3.30 -38.90 32.49
N GLU A 271 3.26 -40.22 32.43
CA GLU A 271 3.62 -40.95 31.21
C GLU A 271 2.55 -40.75 30.12
N LEU A 272 2.99 -40.30 28.95
CA LEU A 272 2.13 -40.22 27.77
C LEU A 272 1.69 -41.63 27.38
N LYS A 273 0.39 -41.92 27.52
CA LYS A 273 -0.20 -43.14 26.96
C LYS A 273 0.00 -43.10 25.43
N GLN A 274 0.94 -43.87 24.92
CA GLN A 274 1.09 -44.07 23.49
C GLN A 274 -0.27 -44.51 22.92
N LYS A 275 -0.81 -43.77 21.94
CA LYS A 275 -1.92 -44.27 21.12
C LYS A 275 -1.43 -45.57 20.50
N GLU A 276 -1.99 -46.70 20.93
CA GLU A 276 -1.80 -47.97 20.22
C GLU A 276 -2.21 -47.75 18.77
N GLU A 277 -1.24 -47.73 17.86
CA GLU A 277 -1.50 -47.90 16.43
C GLU A 277 -2.20 -49.24 16.26
N SER A 278 -3.49 -49.19 15.96
CA SER A 278 -4.29 -50.38 15.67
C SER A 278 -3.64 -51.10 14.47
N LYS A 279 -3.02 -52.25 14.72
CA LYS A 279 -2.42 -53.11 13.70
C LYS A 279 -3.39 -53.34 12.53
N PRO A 280 -2.93 -53.30 11.27
CA PRO A 280 -3.80 -53.51 10.12
C PRO A 280 -4.33 -54.95 10.11
N LYS A 281 -5.66 -55.11 10.06
CA LYS A 281 -6.31 -56.42 9.94
C LYS A 281 -5.88 -57.12 8.65
N PRO A 282 -5.69 -58.46 8.65
CA PRO A 282 -5.18 -59.21 7.52
C PRO A 282 -6.16 -59.20 6.33
N LYS A 283 -5.60 -59.06 5.12
CA LYS A 283 -6.31 -59.09 3.83
C LYS A 283 -7.12 -60.39 3.70
N LYS A 284 -8.45 -60.30 3.69
CA LYS A 284 -9.31 -61.39 3.22
C LYS A 284 -9.11 -61.57 1.71
N ARG A 285 -8.75 -62.80 1.32
CA ARG A 285 -8.63 -63.29 -0.06
C ARG A 285 -9.92 -63.00 -0.84
N GLY A 286 -9.76 -62.51 -2.07
CA GLY A 286 -10.82 -62.07 -2.94
C GLY A 286 -11.80 -63.17 -3.37
N ARG A 287 -13.05 -62.76 -3.57
CA ARG A 287 -14.09 -63.48 -4.31
C ARG A 287 -14.40 -62.68 -5.59
N PRO A 288 -14.68 -63.31 -6.74
CA PRO A 288 -14.57 -62.65 -8.05
C PRO A 288 -15.65 -61.59 -8.28
N ARG A 289 -15.28 -60.48 -8.92
CA ARG A 289 -16.20 -59.42 -9.37
C ARG A 289 -17.12 -59.95 -10.48
N LYS A 290 -18.44 -59.84 -10.24
CA LYS A 290 -19.47 -59.94 -11.28
C LYS A 290 -19.59 -58.58 -11.98
N LYS A 291 -19.55 -58.58 -13.32
CA LYS A 291 -19.70 -57.41 -14.20
C LYS A 291 -20.98 -56.61 -13.89
N LYS A 292 -20.87 -55.29 -13.87
CA LYS A 292 -21.97 -54.30 -13.99
C LYS A 292 -21.34 -53.10 -14.73
N ALA A 293 -21.50 -53.06 -16.05
CA ALA A 293 -22.51 -52.26 -16.78
C ALA A 293 -22.19 -50.76 -16.71
N GLU A 294 -21.66 -50.25 -17.82
CA GLU A 294 -21.53 -48.84 -18.17
C GLU A 294 -22.90 -48.17 -18.23
N GLU A 295 -22.97 -46.94 -17.72
CA GLU A 295 -23.95 -45.93 -18.11
C GLU A 295 -23.21 -44.57 -18.23
N PRO A 296 -23.70 -43.67 -19.09
CA PRO A 296 -22.85 -43.03 -20.09
C PRO A 296 -22.55 -41.54 -19.82
N ALA A 297 -21.63 -41.04 -20.65
CA ALA A 297 -21.15 -39.67 -20.71
C ALA A 297 -22.27 -38.66 -21.01
N LEU A 298 -22.21 -37.51 -20.32
CA LEU A 298 -22.99 -36.32 -20.64
C LEU A 298 -22.35 -35.61 -21.84
N GLU A 299 -23.06 -35.65 -22.97
CA GLU A 299 -22.77 -34.89 -24.18
C GLU A 299 -23.05 -33.40 -23.99
N LYS A 300 -22.16 -32.61 -24.62
CA LYS A 300 -22.32 -31.19 -24.91
C LYS A 300 -23.43 -31.02 -25.94
N ASN A 301 -24.35 -30.08 -25.73
CA ASN A 301 -25.21 -29.56 -26.79
C ASN A 301 -24.79 -28.13 -27.13
N GLU A 302 -24.25 -27.98 -28.33
CA GLU A 302 -24.32 -26.77 -29.14
C GLU A 302 -25.70 -26.70 -29.79
N SER A 303 -26.27 -25.50 -29.91
CA SER A 303 -27.31 -25.22 -30.91
C SER A 303 -27.16 -23.78 -31.40
N GLU A 304 -26.65 -23.64 -32.62
CA GLU A 304 -27.09 -22.62 -33.60
C GLU A 304 -28.62 -22.73 -33.77
N GLY A 305 -29.44 -21.75 -34.12
CA GLY A 305 -29.34 -20.37 -34.56
C GLY A 305 -30.73 -20.01 -35.11
N SER A 306 -31.20 -18.78 -34.97
CA SER A 306 -32.25 -18.24 -35.84
C SER A 306 -32.23 -16.71 -35.83
N GLU A 307 -31.89 -16.16 -36.99
CA GLU A 307 -32.20 -14.79 -37.41
C GLU A 307 -33.69 -14.49 -37.28
N VAL A 308 -34.03 -13.27 -36.85
CA VAL A 308 -35.11 -12.48 -37.45
C VAL A 308 -34.70 -11.00 -37.45
N THR A 309 -34.79 -10.42 -38.64
CA THR A 309 -34.54 -9.03 -39.03
C THR A 309 -35.63 -8.04 -38.56
N GLU A 310 -35.17 -6.85 -38.17
CA GLU A 310 -35.63 -5.50 -38.59
C GLU A 310 -37.14 -5.23 -38.81
N GLU A 311 -37.73 -4.31 -38.02
CA GLU A 311 -38.60 -3.26 -38.58
C GLU A 311 -38.67 -2.01 -37.67
N VAL A 312 -38.73 -0.88 -38.35
CA VAL A 312 -38.68 0.52 -37.91
C VAL A 312 -40.10 1.02 -37.63
N ALA A 313 -40.32 1.83 -36.59
CA ALA A 313 -41.34 2.90 -36.63
C ALA A 313 -41.08 3.97 -35.55
N ALA A 314 -41.04 5.21 -36.01
CA ALA A 314 -41.05 6.45 -35.23
C ALA A 314 -42.49 6.93 -34.92
N GLU A 315 -42.57 8.10 -34.26
CA GLU A 315 -43.74 8.92 -33.88
C GLU A 315 -44.43 8.56 -32.55
N SER A 316 -44.92 9.47 -31.69
CA SER A 316 -44.85 10.94 -31.51
C SER A 316 -45.70 11.27 -30.26
N SER A 317 -45.52 12.45 -29.64
CA SER A 317 -46.37 13.12 -28.62
C SER A 317 -46.53 12.40 -27.25
N GLU A 318 -46.45 13.03 -26.07
CA GLU A 318 -46.74 14.40 -25.58
C GLU A 318 -45.66 14.93 -24.62
#